data_AF-A0A7C3C5P1-F1
#
_entry.id   AF-A0A7C3C5P1-F1
#
_cell.length_a   1.000
_cell.length_b   1.000
_cell.length_c   1.000
_cell.angle_alpha   90.00
_cell.angle_beta   90.00
_cell.angle_gamma   90.00
#
_symmetry.space_group_name_H-M   'P 1'
#
loop_
_entity.id
_entity.type
_entity.pdbx_description
1 polymer ?
#
loop_
_entity_poly.entity_id
_entity_poly.type
_entity_poly.pdbx_seq_one_letter_code
_entity_poly.pdbx_strand_id
1 'polypeptide(L)'
;MRGYLGLAFFWVGVVYLALTHPLFPGWVWGLLLAALVFALEHRRPVPGLRESGVLLFGWAVGAALADLTGLRSLKLVGVGSALWALGRLREAEGLRSLGATAVVAGGLVGLLEVGAAPWVALVLVALGLGLLLRGGEREGEDPEFERRYRRLLAWRRARAEAEGKRVDEVLSDEAVALLARAGSREELEAVLGPARGEWVEEL
;
A
#
# COMPACT_ATOMS: atom_id res chain seq x y z
N MET A 1 -20.57 5.87 -21.03
CA MET A 1 -21.69 5.20 -20.34
C MET A 1 -21.98 3.78 -20.86
N ARG A 2 -22.03 3.51 -22.17
CA ARG A 2 -22.37 2.17 -22.72
C ARG A 2 -21.39 1.04 -22.32
N GLY A 3 -20.09 1.32 -22.15
CA GLY A 3 -19.09 0.31 -21.75
C GLY A 3 -19.24 -0.21 -20.32
N TYR A 4 -19.54 0.67 -19.35
CA TYR A 4 -19.73 0.28 -17.95
C TYR A 4 -20.99 -0.56 -17.73
N LEU A 5 -22.07 -0.27 -18.48
CA LEU A 5 -23.29 -1.07 -18.44
C LEU A 5 -23.03 -2.50 -18.97
N GLY A 6 -22.26 -2.63 -20.06
CA GLY A 6 -21.84 -3.93 -20.59
C GLY A 6 -20.97 -4.73 -19.62
N LEU A 7 -20.04 -4.06 -18.93
CA LEU A 7 -19.22 -4.68 -17.89
C LEU A 7 -20.07 -5.18 -16.70
N ALA A 8 -21.06 -4.40 -16.29
CA ALA A 8 -21.98 -4.80 -15.21
C ALA A 8 -22.79 -6.06 -15.58
N PHE A 9 -23.35 -6.12 -16.79
CA PHE A 9 -24.05 -7.31 -17.29
C PHE A 9 -23.11 -8.53 -17.40
N PHE A 10 -21.87 -8.31 -17.83
CA PHE A 10 -20.85 -9.37 -17.85
C PHE A 10 -20.64 -9.97 -16.46
N TRP A 11 -20.44 -9.13 -15.44
CA TRP A 11 -20.25 -9.59 -14.06
C TRP A 11 -21.49 -10.29 -13.47
N VAL A 12 -22.70 -9.80 -13.77
CA VAL A 12 -23.94 -10.50 -13.40
C VAL A 12 -23.99 -11.89 -14.05
N GLY A 13 -23.61 -12.00 -15.32
CA GLY A 13 -23.52 -13.28 -16.03
C GLY A 13 -22.48 -14.23 -15.43
N VAL A 14 -21.30 -13.72 -15.05
CA VAL A 14 -20.25 -14.51 -14.35
C VAL A 14 -20.81 -15.08 -13.05
N VAL A 15 -21.42 -14.23 -12.22
CA VAL A 15 -21.96 -14.64 -10.92
C VAL A 15 -23.06 -15.67 -11.09
N TYR A 16 -23.97 -15.46 -12.06
CA TYR A 16 -25.01 -16.42 -12.38
C TYR A 16 -24.41 -17.78 -12.77
N LEU A 17 -23.50 -17.81 -13.76
CA LEU A 17 -22.86 -19.05 -14.21
C LEU A 17 -22.10 -19.77 -13.08
N ALA A 18 -21.40 -19.02 -12.23
CA ALA A 18 -20.64 -19.59 -11.12
C ALA A 18 -21.54 -20.17 -10.01
N LEU A 19 -22.75 -19.64 -9.82
CA LEU A 19 -23.66 -20.06 -8.75
C LEU A 19 -24.70 -21.11 -9.19
N THR A 20 -25.13 -21.11 -10.45
CA THR A 20 -26.30 -21.89 -10.88
C THR A 20 -25.96 -23.15 -11.66
N HIS A 21 -24.70 -23.40 -12.03
CA HIS A 21 -24.35 -24.56 -12.84
C HIS A 21 -23.86 -25.74 -11.98
N PRO A 22 -24.64 -26.83 -11.83
CA PRO A 22 -24.28 -27.98 -10.99
C PRO A 22 -23.23 -28.90 -11.62
N LEU A 23 -22.97 -28.76 -12.92
CA LEU A 23 -22.14 -29.69 -13.69
C LEU A 23 -20.64 -29.36 -13.65
N PHE A 24 -20.27 -28.12 -13.35
CA PHE A 24 -18.88 -27.69 -13.35
C PHE A 24 -18.58 -26.81 -12.14
N PRO A 25 -17.41 -26.98 -11.50
CA PRO A 25 -16.96 -26.07 -10.45
C PRO A 25 -16.90 -24.62 -10.98
N GLY A 26 -17.27 -23.65 -10.14
CA GLY A 26 -17.32 -22.24 -10.53
C GLY A 26 -16.01 -21.69 -11.11
N TRP A 27 -14.85 -22.24 -10.69
CA TRP A 27 -13.55 -21.82 -11.20
C TRP A 27 -13.32 -22.16 -12.68
N VAL A 28 -13.97 -23.19 -13.22
CA VAL A 28 -13.89 -23.53 -14.66
C VAL A 28 -14.44 -22.37 -15.49
N TRP A 29 -15.59 -21.83 -15.08
CA TRP A 29 -16.19 -20.66 -15.73
C TRP A 29 -15.31 -19.43 -15.58
N GLY A 30 -14.69 -19.24 -14.41
CA GLY A 30 -13.74 -18.14 -14.19
C GLY A 30 -12.56 -18.17 -15.16
N LEU A 31 -11.94 -19.35 -15.38
CA LEU A 31 -10.83 -19.51 -16.33
C LEU A 31 -11.27 -19.29 -17.78
N LEU A 32 -12.40 -19.87 -18.18
CA LEU A 32 -12.94 -19.71 -19.54
C LEU A 32 -13.28 -18.25 -19.84
N LEU A 33 -13.91 -17.56 -18.90
CA LEU A 33 -14.27 -16.15 -19.04
C LEU A 33 -13.03 -15.25 -19.00
N ALA A 34 -12.03 -15.55 -18.17
CA ALA A 34 -10.75 -14.84 -18.19
C ALA A 34 -10.05 -15.01 -19.56
N ALA A 35 -10.00 -16.22 -20.10
CA ALA A 35 -9.41 -16.49 -21.41
C ALA A 35 -10.16 -15.74 -22.53
N LEU A 36 -11.51 -15.75 -22.49
CA LEU A 36 -12.33 -14.98 -23.41
C LEU A 36 -12.05 -13.48 -23.32
N VAL A 37 -11.97 -12.95 -22.09
CA VAL A 37 -11.66 -11.54 -21.81
C VAL A 37 -10.30 -11.16 -22.39
N PHE A 38 -9.26 -11.97 -22.16
CA PHE A 38 -7.92 -11.70 -22.71
C PHE A 38 -7.90 -11.81 -24.24
N ALA A 39 -8.63 -12.76 -24.82
CA ALA A 39 -8.76 -12.89 -26.27
C ALA A 39 -9.49 -11.68 -26.90
N LEU A 40 -10.53 -11.17 -26.23
CA LEU A 40 -11.27 -9.99 -26.67
C LEU A 40 -10.43 -8.72 -26.54
N GLU A 41 -9.74 -8.54 -25.42
CA GLU A 41 -8.85 -7.40 -25.17
C GLU A 41 -7.73 -7.33 -26.22
N HIS A 42 -7.17 -8.48 -26.62
CA HIS A 42 -6.15 -8.55 -27.68
C HIS A 42 -6.68 -8.06 -29.04
N ARG A 43 -7.98 -8.27 -29.33
CA ARG A 43 -8.60 -7.87 -30.59
C ARG A 43 -9.13 -6.43 -30.57
N ARG A 44 -9.69 -6.00 -29.44
CA ARG A 44 -10.26 -4.67 -29.24
C ARG A 44 -10.04 -4.26 -27.77
N PRO A 45 -9.17 -3.27 -27.49
CA PRO A 45 -8.96 -2.82 -26.13
C PRO A 45 -10.25 -2.15 -25.62
N VAL A 46 -10.80 -2.69 -24.54
CA VAL A 46 -11.98 -2.11 -23.87
C VAL A 46 -11.56 -1.66 -22.47
N PRO A 47 -11.78 -0.39 -22.10
CA PRO A 47 -11.42 0.10 -20.76
C PRO A 47 -12.06 -0.77 -19.66
N GLY A 48 -11.25 -1.28 -18.72
CA GLY A 48 -11.73 -2.11 -17.60
C GLY A 48 -11.80 -3.62 -17.89
N LEU A 49 -11.64 -4.04 -19.15
CA LEU A 49 -11.79 -5.43 -19.56
C LEU A 49 -10.57 -6.26 -19.13
N ARG A 50 -9.36 -5.73 -19.35
CA ARG A 50 -8.11 -6.35 -18.87
C ARG A 50 -8.13 -6.56 -17.35
N GLU A 51 -8.58 -5.56 -16.60
CA GLU A 51 -8.71 -5.64 -15.14
C GLU A 51 -9.66 -6.75 -14.72
N SER A 52 -10.80 -6.87 -15.41
CA SER A 52 -11.77 -7.93 -15.15
C SER A 52 -11.17 -9.32 -15.44
N GLY A 53 -10.36 -9.45 -16.49
CA GLY A 53 -9.67 -10.70 -16.83
C GLY A 53 -8.67 -11.12 -15.75
N VAL A 54 -7.90 -10.17 -15.22
CA VAL A 54 -6.94 -10.42 -14.12
C VAL A 54 -7.66 -10.88 -12.85
N LEU A 55 -8.76 -10.23 -12.49
CA LEU A 55 -9.56 -10.61 -11.32
C LEU A 55 -10.17 -12.01 -11.47
N LEU A 56 -10.77 -12.30 -12.63
CA LEU A 56 -11.33 -13.62 -12.93
C LEU A 56 -10.27 -14.71 -12.90
N PHE A 57 -9.11 -14.45 -13.51
CA PHE A 57 -8.01 -15.40 -13.55
C PHE A 57 -7.50 -15.73 -12.15
N GLY A 58 -7.17 -14.72 -11.33
CA GLY A 58 -6.64 -14.98 -9.99
C GLY A 58 -7.65 -15.64 -9.05
N TRP A 59 -8.92 -15.25 -9.12
CA TRP A 59 -9.99 -15.96 -8.38
C TRP A 59 -10.10 -17.42 -8.81
N ALA A 60 -10.14 -17.67 -10.12
CA ALA A 60 -10.35 -19.01 -10.65
C ALA A 60 -9.16 -19.93 -10.37
N VAL A 61 -7.92 -19.45 -10.51
CA VAL A 61 -6.72 -20.22 -10.15
C VAL A 61 -6.70 -20.53 -8.65
N GLY A 62 -6.98 -19.54 -7.79
CA GLY A 62 -7.04 -19.77 -6.34
C GLY A 62 -8.12 -20.78 -5.93
N ALA A 63 -9.30 -20.70 -6.55
CA ALA A 63 -10.39 -21.64 -6.33
C ALA A 63 -10.07 -23.05 -6.87
N ALA A 64 -9.46 -23.17 -8.04
CA ALA A 64 -9.02 -24.45 -8.59
C ALA A 64 -7.98 -25.12 -7.69
N LEU A 65 -6.97 -24.36 -7.23
CA LEU A 65 -5.94 -24.88 -6.34
C LEU A 65 -6.52 -25.28 -4.97
N ALA A 66 -7.47 -24.50 -4.43
CA ALA A 66 -8.16 -24.84 -3.20
C ALA A 66 -8.96 -26.14 -3.32
N ASP A 67 -9.65 -26.34 -4.44
CA ASP A 67 -10.41 -27.58 -4.68
C ASP A 67 -9.48 -28.78 -4.89
N LEU A 68 -8.33 -28.60 -5.55
CA LEU A 68 -7.34 -29.66 -5.79
C LEU A 68 -6.59 -30.09 -4.53
N THR A 69 -6.29 -29.16 -3.63
CA THR A 69 -5.46 -29.40 -2.44
C THR A 69 -6.28 -29.55 -1.16
N GLY A 70 -7.56 -29.17 -1.17
CA GLY A 70 -8.41 -29.07 0.02
C GLY A 70 -8.15 -27.83 0.89
N LEU A 71 -7.15 -27.01 0.55
CA LEU A 71 -6.76 -25.82 1.32
C LEU A 71 -7.60 -24.60 0.93
N ARG A 72 -8.55 -24.23 1.79
CA ARG A 72 -9.47 -23.10 1.51
C ARG A 72 -8.74 -21.77 1.46
N SER A 73 -7.64 -21.65 2.18
CA SER A 73 -6.74 -20.50 2.18
C SER A 73 -6.25 -20.07 0.79
N LEU A 74 -6.12 -21.01 -0.16
CA LEU A 74 -5.67 -20.71 -1.53
C LEU A 74 -6.66 -19.83 -2.31
N LYS A 75 -7.94 -19.81 -1.92
CA LYS A 75 -8.92 -18.86 -2.47
C LYS A 75 -8.53 -17.42 -2.15
N LEU A 76 -8.08 -17.18 -0.92
CA LEU A 76 -7.63 -15.86 -0.48
C LEU A 76 -6.31 -15.47 -1.15
N VAL A 77 -5.39 -16.41 -1.31
CA VAL A 77 -4.12 -16.20 -2.05
C VAL A 77 -4.38 -15.84 -3.52
N GLY A 78 -5.31 -16.53 -4.19
CA GLY A 78 -5.68 -16.23 -5.57
C GLY A 78 -6.29 -14.84 -5.74
N VAL A 79 -7.23 -14.47 -4.87
CA VAL A 79 -7.84 -13.12 -4.86
C VAL A 79 -6.78 -12.05 -4.55
N GLY A 80 -5.93 -12.28 -3.55
CA GLY A 80 -4.86 -11.35 -3.20
C GLY A 80 -3.86 -11.13 -4.33
N SER A 81 -3.49 -12.20 -5.04
CA SER A 81 -2.59 -12.13 -6.21
C SER A 81 -3.23 -11.35 -7.36
N ALA A 82 -4.53 -11.54 -7.61
CA ALA A 82 -5.29 -10.76 -8.58
C ALA A 82 -5.35 -9.28 -8.22
N LEU A 83 -5.62 -8.93 -6.95
CA LEU A 83 -5.66 -7.55 -6.48
C LEU A 83 -4.29 -6.88 -6.57
N TRP A 84 -3.22 -7.62 -6.24
CA TRP A 84 -1.86 -7.11 -6.35
C TRP A 84 -1.47 -6.85 -7.81
N ALA A 85 -1.77 -7.78 -8.72
CA ALA A 85 -1.54 -7.61 -10.15
C ALA A 85 -2.37 -6.45 -10.72
N LEU A 86 -3.63 -6.31 -10.29
CA LEU A 86 -4.49 -5.18 -10.63
C LEU A 86 -3.91 -3.85 -10.13
N GLY A 87 -3.41 -3.82 -8.90
CA GLY A 87 -2.75 -2.64 -8.34
C GLY A 87 -1.47 -2.25 -9.08
N ARG A 88 -0.73 -3.21 -9.63
CA ARG A 88 0.39 -2.92 -10.55
C ARG A 88 -0.09 -2.34 -11.87
N LEU A 89 -1.15 -2.89 -12.46
CA LEU A 89 -1.69 -2.40 -13.73
C LEU A 89 -2.25 -0.98 -13.64
N ARG A 90 -2.78 -0.60 -12.47
CA ARG A 90 -3.37 0.73 -12.23
C ARG A 90 -2.45 1.68 -11.46
N GLU A 91 -1.21 1.28 -11.20
CA GLU A 91 -0.25 1.99 -10.33
C GLU A 91 -0.82 2.32 -8.92
N ALA A 92 -1.89 1.63 -8.50
CA ALA A 92 -2.61 1.90 -7.26
C ALA A 92 -1.95 1.16 -6.09
N GLU A 93 -1.16 1.87 -5.29
CA GLU A 93 -0.47 1.33 -4.11
C GLU A 93 -1.44 0.67 -3.12
N GLY A 94 -2.64 1.27 -2.92
CA GLY A 94 -3.66 0.70 -2.04
C GLY A 94 -4.14 -0.70 -2.46
N LEU A 95 -4.28 -0.97 -3.76
CA LEU A 95 -4.65 -2.31 -4.25
C LEU A 95 -3.48 -3.30 -4.12
N ARG A 96 -2.25 -2.82 -4.28
CA ARG A 96 -1.04 -3.64 -4.09
C ARG A 96 -0.87 -4.05 -2.64
N SER A 97 -1.02 -3.12 -1.69
CA SER A 97 -0.93 -3.41 -0.26
C SER A 97 -2.06 -4.33 0.21
N LEU A 98 -3.30 -4.10 -0.23
CA LEU A 98 -4.43 -4.99 0.05
C LEU A 98 -4.21 -6.40 -0.53
N GLY A 99 -3.75 -6.50 -1.78
CA GLY A 99 -3.44 -7.77 -2.43
C GLY A 99 -2.34 -8.53 -1.71
N ALA A 100 -1.24 -7.86 -1.36
CA ALA A 100 -0.14 -8.46 -0.59
C ALA A 100 -0.60 -8.94 0.80
N THR A 101 -1.42 -8.13 1.48
CA THR A 101 -1.99 -8.48 2.79
C THR A 101 -2.86 -9.74 2.69
N ALA A 102 -3.72 -9.83 1.67
CA ALA A 102 -4.55 -11.00 1.44
C ALA A 102 -3.72 -12.26 1.11
N VAL A 103 -2.65 -12.14 0.31
CA VAL A 103 -1.73 -13.26 0.05
C VAL A 103 -1.05 -13.73 1.33
N VAL A 104 -0.53 -12.81 2.15
CA VAL A 104 0.13 -13.15 3.41
C VAL A 104 -0.87 -13.80 4.38
N ALA A 105 -2.04 -13.21 4.55
CA ALA A 105 -3.10 -13.79 5.39
C ALA A 105 -3.51 -15.18 4.91
N GLY A 106 -3.67 -15.37 3.60
CA GLY A 106 -3.94 -16.68 3.00
C GLY A 106 -2.81 -17.67 3.28
N GLY A 107 -1.55 -17.29 3.12
CA GLY A 107 -0.40 -18.13 3.44
C GLY A 107 -0.37 -18.55 4.91
N LEU A 108 -0.63 -17.62 5.84
CA LEU A 108 -0.70 -17.91 7.28
C LEU A 108 -1.84 -18.88 7.61
N VAL A 109 -3.03 -18.67 7.05
CA VAL A 109 -4.17 -19.59 7.23
C VAL A 109 -3.86 -20.95 6.61
N GLY A 110 -3.21 -21.01 5.45
CA GLY A 110 -2.80 -22.26 4.82
C GLY A 110 -1.84 -23.07 5.68
N LEU A 111 -0.89 -22.41 6.34
CA LEU A 111 -0.01 -23.05 7.31
C LEU A 111 -0.77 -23.58 8.54
N LEU A 112 -1.84 -22.91 8.98
CA LEU A 112 -2.74 -23.44 10.01
C LEU A 112 -3.51 -24.68 9.51
N GLU A 113 -4.03 -24.63 8.27
CA GLU A 113 -4.80 -25.72 7.64
C GLU A 113 -3.99 -27.02 7.50
N VAL A 114 -2.67 -26.93 7.27
CA VAL A 114 -1.78 -28.11 7.18
C VAL A 114 -1.17 -28.53 8.54
N GLY A 115 -1.66 -27.99 9.66
CA GLY A 115 -1.18 -28.33 10.99
C GLY A 115 0.20 -27.75 11.35
N ALA A 116 0.71 -26.80 10.56
CA ALA A 116 1.98 -26.11 10.81
C ALA A 116 1.82 -24.88 11.73
N ALA A 117 0.72 -24.80 12.51
CA ALA A 117 0.46 -23.73 13.47
C ALA A 117 1.63 -23.33 14.39
N PRO A 118 2.44 -24.26 14.95
CA PRO A 118 3.61 -23.87 15.73
C PRO A 118 4.69 -23.15 14.90
N TRP A 119 4.84 -23.48 13.62
CA TRP A 119 5.75 -22.80 12.71
C TRP A 119 5.25 -21.40 12.33
N VAL A 120 3.94 -21.24 12.17
CA VAL A 120 3.32 -19.91 12.00
C VAL A 120 3.58 -19.03 13.22
N ALA A 121 3.37 -19.57 14.41
CA ALA A 121 3.63 -18.86 15.66
C ALA A 121 5.12 -18.46 15.76
N LEU A 122 6.04 -19.36 15.42
CA LEU A 122 7.49 -19.06 15.36
C LEU A 122 7.83 -17.96 14.35
N VAL A 123 7.25 -17.99 13.15
CA VAL A 123 7.46 -16.96 12.13
C VAL A 123 6.91 -15.61 12.58
N LEU A 124 5.71 -15.57 13.17
CA LEU A 124 5.12 -14.34 13.70
C LEU A 124 5.91 -13.80 14.89
N VAL A 125 6.39 -14.67 15.78
CA VAL A 125 7.27 -14.29 16.88
C VAL A 125 8.60 -13.76 16.35
N ALA A 126 9.21 -14.40 15.36
CA ALA A 126 10.46 -13.95 14.74
C ALA A 126 10.28 -12.63 13.98
N LEU A 127 9.15 -12.43 13.30
CA LEU A 127 8.79 -11.16 12.64
C LEU A 127 8.53 -10.06 13.67
N GLY A 128 7.75 -10.35 14.72
CA GLY A 128 7.49 -9.42 15.81
C GLY A 128 8.78 -9.03 16.53
N LEU A 129 9.64 -10.01 16.83
CA LEU A 129 10.97 -9.79 17.39
C LEU A 129 11.84 -8.99 16.41
N GLY A 130 11.83 -9.31 15.12
CA GLY A 130 12.55 -8.59 14.09
C GLY A 130 12.09 -7.13 13.93
N LEU A 131 10.79 -6.86 14.07
CA LEU A 131 10.22 -5.51 14.05
C LEU A 131 10.52 -4.74 15.33
N LEU A 132 10.49 -5.41 16.49
CA LEU A 132 10.90 -4.83 17.77
C LEU A 132 12.40 -4.53 17.80
N LEU A 133 13.23 -5.41 17.24
CA LEU A 133 14.68 -5.23 17.09
C LEU A 133 15.02 -4.21 16.00
N ARG A 134 14.19 -4.09 14.95
CA ARG A 134 14.22 -2.98 13.99
C ARG A 134 13.56 -1.71 14.52
N GLY A 135 13.08 -1.71 15.75
CA GLY A 135 12.62 -0.52 16.46
C GLY A 135 13.78 0.43 16.69
N GLY A 136 14.15 1.21 15.67
CA GLY A 136 15.08 2.33 15.81
C GLY A 136 16.17 2.49 14.77
N GLU A 137 16.21 1.74 13.66
CA GLU A 137 16.98 2.21 12.50
C GLU A 137 16.13 3.24 11.75
N ARG A 138 15.98 4.43 12.34
CA ARG A 138 15.67 5.64 11.58
C ARG A 138 16.78 5.77 10.54
N GLU A 139 16.43 5.64 9.27
CA GLU A 139 17.28 6.05 8.16
C GLU A 139 17.88 7.41 8.48
N GLY A 140 19.18 7.43 8.80
CA GLY A 140 20.03 8.60 9.00
C GLY A 140 19.33 9.90 9.43
N GLU A 141 18.78 9.97 10.65
CA GLU A 141 18.71 11.28 11.32
C GLU A 141 20.15 11.63 11.70
N ASP A 142 20.79 12.45 10.87
CA ASP A 142 22.07 13.07 11.18
C ASP A 142 22.02 13.61 12.63
N PRO A 143 22.86 13.13 13.56
CA PRO A 143 22.85 13.61 14.94
C PRO A 143 23.11 15.12 15.04
N GLU A 144 23.63 15.73 13.98
CA GLU A 144 23.72 17.17 13.84
C GLU A 144 22.36 17.82 13.49
N PHE A 145 21.57 17.23 12.60
CA PHE A 145 20.20 17.66 12.29
C PHE A 145 19.33 17.66 13.54
N GLU A 146 19.30 16.57 14.31
CA GLU A 146 18.44 16.47 15.51
C GLU A 146 18.85 17.52 16.58
N ARG A 147 20.16 17.78 16.72
CA ARG A 147 20.66 18.83 17.62
C ARG A 147 20.26 20.23 17.14
N ARG A 148 20.37 20.52 15.84
CA ARG A 148 19.94 21.80 15.25
C ARG A 148 18.43 21.97 15.37
N TYR A 149 17.65 20.95 15.04
CA TYR A 149 16.20 20.96 15.11
C TYR A 149 15.69 21.27 16.53
N ARG A 150 16.26 20.64 17.56
CA ARG A 150 15.90 20.93 18.97
C ARG A 150 16.27 22.36 19.38
N ARG A 151 17.43 22.87 18.95
CA ARG A 151 17.83 24.26 19.21
C ARG A 151 16.86 25.24 18.55
N LEU A 152 16.49 25.00 17.29
CA LEU A 152 15.53 25.83 16.55
C LEU A 152 14.14 25.81 17.20
N LEU A 153 13.69 24.65 17.70
CA LEU A 153 12.45 24.56 18.46
C LEU A 153 12.49 25.37 19.76
N ALA A 154 13.61 25.33 20.48
CA ALA A 154 13.79 26.11 21.70
C ALA A 154 13.83 27.62 21.40
N TRP A 155 14.60 28.02 20.38
CA TRP A 155 14.66 29.41 19.90
C TRP A 155 13.29 29.92 19.49
N ARG A 156 12.54 29.14 18.69
CA ARG A 156 11.19 29.49 18.23
C ARG A 156 10.24 29.75 19.40
N ARG A 157 10.30 28.92 20.45
CA ARG A 157 9.48 29.09 21.65
C ARG A 157 9.84 30.36 22.41
N ALA A 158 11.14 30.61 22.63
CA ALA A 158 11.61 31.82 23.31
C ALA A 158 11.21 33.09 22.54
N ARG A 159 11.29 33.05 21.20
CA ARG A 159 10.89 34.16 20.34
C ARG A 159 9.38 34.40 20.35
N ALA A 160 8.58 33.33 20.30
CA ALA A 160 7.13 33.42 20.40
C ALA A 160 6.69 34.05 21.74
N GLU A 161 7.35 33.68 22.82
CA GLU A 161 7.13 34.27 24.15
C GLU A 161 7.53 35.76 24.19
N ALA A 162 8.70 36.12 23.64
CA ALA A 162 9.16 37.51 23.58
C ALA A 162 8.25 38.40 22.71
N GLU A 163 7.70 37.88 21.62
CA GLU A 163 6.82 38.61 20.71
C GLU A 163 5.33 38.52 21.09
N GLY A 164 4.97 37.74 22.11
CA GLY A 164 3.58 37.50 22.51
C GLY A 164 2.74 36.82 21.43
N LYS A 165 3.38 36.03 20.55
CA LYS A 165 2.77 35.37 19.40
C LYS A 165 2.64 33.87 19.64
N ARG A 166 1.84 33.20 18.80
CA ARG A 166 1.85 31.75 18.79
C ARG A 166 3.13 31.22 18.15
N VAL A 167 3.57 30.05 18.59
CA VAL A 167 4.81 29.41 18.15
C VAL A 167 4.84 29.17 16.63
N ASP A 168 3.69 28.85 16.04
CA ASP A 168 3.49 28.63 14.61
C ASP A 168 3.46 29.92 13.78
N GLU A 169 3.19 31.08 14.39
CA GLU A 169 3.23 32.39 13.73
C GLU A 169 4.66 32.93 13.57
N VAL A 170 5.58 32.48 14.44
CA VAL A 170 7.01 32.80 14.33
C VAL A 170 7.64 32.02 13.17
N LEU A 171 7.59 30.69 13.24
CA LEU A 171 8.03 29.79 12.17
C LEU A 171 7.12 28.56 12.12
N SER A 172 6.69 28.17 10.93
CA SER A 172 5.98 26.91 10.73
C SER A 172 6.88 25.71 11.03
N ASP A 173 6.29 24.57 11.39
CA ASP A 173 7.06 23.34 11.62
C ASP A 173 7.88 22.91 10.39
N GLU A 174 7.36 23.20 9.19
CA GLU A 174 8.04 22.97 7.92
C GLU A 174 9.28 23.88 7.77
N ALA A 175 9.16 25.17 8.10
CA ALA A 175 10.30 26.08 8.08
C ALA A 175 11.39 25.67 9.08
N VAL A 176 11.01 25.23 10.28
CA VAL A 176 11.96 24.72 11.28
C VAL A 176 12.70 23.48 10.77
N ALA A 177 11.99 22.57 10.10
CA ALA A 177 12.60 21.37 9.52
C ALA A 177 13.56 21.71 8.36
N LEU A 178 13.21 22.68 7.51
CA LEU A 178 14.07 23.15 6.42
C LEU A 178 15.32 23.86 6.95
N LEU A 179 15.17 24.72 7.96
CA LEU A 179 16.30 25.40 8.62
C LEU A 179 17.24 24.41 9.31
N ALA A 180 16.70 23.36 9.92
CA ALA A 180 17.54 22.32 10.53
C ALA A 180 18.37 21.54 9.51
N ARG A 181 17.94 21.49 8.23
CA ARG A 181 18.67 20.86 7.11
C ARG A 181 19.62 21.81 6.39
N ALA A 182 19.47 23.12 6.56
CA ALA A 182 20.32 24.11 5.92
C ALA A 182 21.76 23.98 6.43
N GLY A 183 22.69 23.81 5.51
CA GLY A 183 24.13 23.69 5.76
C GLY A 183 24.89 25.01 5.59
N SER A 184 24.28 26.02 4.97
CA SER A 184 24.91 27.30 4.65
C SER A 184 24.03 28.50 5.01
N ARG A 185 24.67 29.67 5.16
CA ARG A 185 24.00 30.95 5.41
C ARG A 185 23.01 31.32 4.30
N GLU A 186 23.39 31.05 3.05
CA GLU A 186 22.56 31.32 1.86
C GLU A 186 21.26 30.49 1.88
N GLU A 187 21.32 29.23 2.34
CA GLU A 187 20.14 28.37 2.50
C GLU A 187 19.23 28.85 3.64
N LEU A 188 19.80 29.33 4.75
CA LEU A 188 19.02 29.92 5.86
C LEU A 188 18.28 31.19 5.41
N GLU A 189 18.95 32.08 4.68
CA GLU A 189 18.35 33.31 4.14
C GLU A 189 17.23 33.00 3.13
N ALA A 190 17.41 31.96 2.31
CA ALA A 190 16.39 31.53 1.35
C ALA A 190 15.11 31.00 2.02
N VAL A 191 15.23 30.28 3.15
CA VAL A 191 14.07 29.74 3.89
C VAL A 191 13.35 30.82 4.71
N LEU A 192 14.09 31.76 5.30
CA LEU A 192 13.52 32.84 6.12
C LEU A 192 12.93 33.99 5.30
N GLY A 193 13.48 34.21 4.10
CA GLY A 193 13.13 35.32 3.23
C GLY A 193 13.71 36.67 3.69
N PRO A 194 13.69 37.68 2.81
CA PRO A 194 14.40 38.96 3.01
C PRO A 194 13.90 39.79 4.20
N ALA A 195 12.66 39.57 4.65
CA ALA A 195 12.09 40.28 5.80
C ALA A 195 12.63 39.80 7.16
N ARG A 196 13.35 38.66 7.19
CA ARG A 196 13.80 37.98 8.42
C ARG A 196 15.30 37.65 8.38
N GLY A 197 16.05 38.31 7.49
CA GLY A 197 17.50 38.08 7.33
C GLY A 197 18.33 38.37 8.59
N GLU A 198 17.85 39.27 9.46
CA GLU A 198 18.50 39.55 10.76
C GLU A 198 18.48 38.35 11.71
N TRP A 199 17.54 37.41 11.53
CA TRP A 199 17.42 36.23 12.40
C TRP A 199 18.50 35.19 12.13
N VAL A 200 19.18 35.27 10.98
CA VAL A 200 20.26 34.34 10.60
C VAL A 200 21.46 34.43 11.55
N GLU A 201 21.68 35.59 12.18
CA GLU A 201 22.74 35.77 13.19
C GLU A 201 22.34 35.21 14.57
N GLU A 202 21.06 34.93 14.80
CA GLU A 202 20.51 34.38 16.05
C GLU A 202 20.34 32.84 16.04
N LEU A 203 20.39 32.19 14.86
CA LEU A 203 20.11 30.76 14.64
C LEU A 203 21.39 29.92 14.50
#